data_AF-L0CRL0-F1
#
_entry.id   AF-L0CRL0-F1
#
_cell.length_a   1.000
_cell.length_b   1.000
_cell.length_c   1.000
_cell.angle_alpha   90.00
_cell.angle_beta   90.00
_cell.angle_gamma   90.00
#
_symmetry.space_group_name_H-M   'P 1'
#
loop_
_entity.id
_entity.type
_entity.pdbx_description
1 polymer ?
#
loop_
_entity_poly.entity_id
_entity_poly.type
_entity_poly.pdbx_seq_one_letter_code
_entity_poly.pdbx_strand_id
1 'polypeptide(L)'
;AAISMKLGLAPFHFWFPEVLQGSSLTTGLLLSTAMKFPPLTLLFMTSQSLNPALLTTLAILSAAVGGWAGLNQTQIRKIMAFSSISHLGWMAIVIVYSPKLALLNFYLYALMTAAVFLSLNS
;
A
#
# COMPACT_ATOMS: atom_id res chain seq x y z
N ALA A 1 1.98 12.04 8.25
CA ALA A 1 3.37 12.01 7.76
C ALA A 1 4.13 10.75 8.18
N ALA A 2 4.28 10.45 9.48
CA ALA A 2 5.04 9.27 9.91
C ALA A 2 4.41 7.93 9.46
N ILE A 3 3.09 7.78 9.60
CA ILE A 3 2.39 6.55 9.16
C ILE A 3 2.41 6.42 7.63
N SER A 4 2.28 7.53 6.90
CA SER A 4 2.38 7.53 5.43
C SER A 4 3.76 7.10 4.94
N MET A 5 4.83 7.44 5.66
CA MET A 5 6.18 6.96 5.35
C MET A 5 6.32 5.45 5.58
N LYS A 6 5.82 4.93 6.72
CA LYS A 6 5.83 3.48 7.00
C LYS A 6 4.99 2.67 6.02
N LEU A 7 3.86 3.20 5.56
CA LEU A 7 2.99 2.53 4.57
C LEU A 7 3.53 2.63 3.14
N GLY A 8 4.42 3.59 2.84
CA GLY A 8 4.90 3.85 1.48
C GLY A 8 3.91 4.65 0.62
N LEU A 9 3.09 5.51 1.23
CA LEU A 9 2.24 6.45 0.48
C LEU A 9 3.10 7.53 -0.18
N ALA A 10 2.69 8.00 -1.36
CA ALA A 10 3.36 9.13 -2.02
C ALA A 10 3.30 10.40 -1.14
N PRO A 11 4.37 11.21 -1.07
CA PRO A 11 5.63 11.12 -1.83
C PRO A 11 6.68 10.15 -1.23
N PHE A 12 6.42 9.52 -0.08
CA PHE A 12 7.37 8.66 0.65
C PHE A 12 7.47 7.22 0.10
N HIS A 13 7.13 7.01 -1.16
CA HIS A 13 6.94 5.69 -1.77
C HIS A 13 8.22 5.12 -2.39
N PHE A 14 9.26 5.94 -2.63
CA PHE A 14 10.45 5.58 -3.41
C PHE A 14 11.21 4.36 -2.88
N TRP A 15 11.27 4.16 -1.56
CA TRP A 15 11.97 3.03 -0.96
C TRP A 15 11.31 1.68 -1.28
N PHE A 16 9.99 1.67 -1.46
CA PHE A 16 9.20 0.44 -1.47
C PHE A 16 9.43 -0.42 -2.73
N PRO A 17 9.42 0.13 -3.97
CA PRO A 17 9.75 -0.64 -5.17
C PRO A 17 11.16 -1.22 -5.18
N GLU A 18 12.14 -0.49 -4.65
CA GLU A 18 13.54 -0.91 -4.63
C GLU A 18 13.77 -2.04 -3.63
N VAL A 19 13.23 -1.89 -2.41
CA VAL A 19 13.33 -2.93 -1.37
C VAL A 19 12.61 -4.20 -1.81
N LEU A 20 11.42 -4.09 -2.40
CA LEU A 20 10.67 -5.26 -2.84
C LEU A 20 11.41 -5.99 -4.00
N GLN A 21 12.02 -5.26 -4.93
CA GLN A 21 12.84 -5.86 -6.00
C GLN A 21 14.11 -6.55 -5.48
N GLY A 22 14.79 -5.97 -4.48
CA GLY A 22 16.04 -6.51 -3.92
C GLY A 22 15.85 -7.65 -2.93
N SER A 23 14.62 -7.89 -2.46
CA SER A 23 14.30 -8.87 -1.42
C SER A 23 13.87 -10.25 -1.98
N SER A 24 13.91 -11.29 -1.15
CA SER A 24 13.37 -12.61 -1.50
C SER A 24 11.85 -12.57 -1.59
N LEU A 25 11.22 -13.47 -2.35
CA LEU A 25 9.76 -13.48 -2.54
C LEU A 25 8.98 -13.59 -1.22
N THR A 26 9.47 -14.41 -0.28
CA THR A 26 8.86 -14.56 1.06
C THR A 26 8.94 -13.29 1.88
N THR A 27 10.09 -12.59 1.86
CA THR A 27 10.22 -11.30 2.54
C THR A 27 9.39 -10.21 1.88
N GLY A 28 9.32 -10.20 0.54
CA GLY A 28 8.45 -9.31 -0.22
C GLY A 28 6.96 -9.49 0.14
N LEU A 29 6.50 -10.73 0.27
CA LEU A 29 5.14 -11.05 0.73
C LEU A 29 4.87 -10.51 2.14
N LEU A 30 5.76 -10.77 3.09
CA LEU A 30 5.61 -10.28 4.47
C LEU A 30 5.60 -8.74 4.53
N LEU A 31 6.46 -8.11 3.73
CA LEU A 31 6.57 -6.66 3.65
C LEU A 31 5.34 -6.04 2.98
N SER A 32 4.78 -6.68 1.95
CA SER A 32 3.58 -6.19 1.25
C SER A 32 2.29 -6.42 2.05
N THR A 33 2.26 -7.35 3.01
CA THR A 33 1.04 -7.73 3.77
C THR A 33 1.18 -7.48 5.27
N ALA A 34 1.88 -8.35 6.00
CA ALA A 34 1.96 -8.35 7.45
C ALA A 34 2.51 -7.04 8.02
N MET A 35 3.55 -6.48 7.40
CA MET A 35 4.16 -5.21 7.87
C MET A 35 3.27 -3.99 7.62
N LYS A 36 2.29 -4.08 6.72
CA LYS A 36 1.31 -3.00 6.48
C LYS A 36 0.15 -3.02 7.48
N PHE A 37 -0.08 -4.13 8.18
CA PHE A 37 -1.20 -4.25 9.11
C PHE A 37 -1.09 -3.33 10.35
N PRO A 38 0.03 -3.29 11.12
CA PRO A 38 0.10 -2.42 12.30
C PRO A 38 -0.03 -0.91 12.00
N PRO A 39 0.60 -0.36 10.95
CA PRO A 39 0.38 1.04 10.59
C PRO A 39 -1.05 1.33 10.12
N LEU A 40 -1.72 0.37 9.46
CA LEU A 40 -3.10 0.51 9.02
C LEU A 40 -4.09 0.47 10.19
N THR A 41 -3.85 -0.36 11.20
CA THR A 41 -4.68 -0.40 12.43
C THR A 41 -4.55 0.90 13.23
N LEU A 42 -3.35 1.49 13.29
CA LEU A 42 -3.17 2.82 13.89
C LEU A 42 -3.98 3.89 13.15
N LEU A 43 -3.92 3.93 11.82
CA LEU A 43 -4.75 4.86 11.03
C LEU A 43 -6.25 4.62 11.25
N PHE A 44 -6.67 3.36 11.39
CA PHE A 44 -8.06 3.00 11.68
C PHE A 44 -8.50 3.56 13.05
N MET A 45 -7.69 3.35 14.10
CA MET A 45 -7.97 3.82 15.46
C MET A 45 -8.00 5.35 15.55
N THR A 46 -7.16 6.05 14.78
CA THR A 46 -7.11 7.52 14.79
C THR A 46 -7.94 8.16 13.67
N SER A 47 -8.76 7.40 12.94
CA SER A 47 -9.44 7.86 11.71
C SER A 47 -10.24 9.15 11.87
N GLN A 48 -10.85 9.37 13.03
CA GLN A 48 -11.69 10.53 13.34
C GLN A 48 -10.90 11.83 13.61
N SER A 49 -9.61 11.73 13.95
CA SER A 49 -8.76 12.88 14.29
C SER A 49 -7.80 13.28 13.17
N LEU A 50 -7.89 12.64 12.00
CA LEU A 50 -7.05 12.93 10.84
C LEU A 50 -7.55 14.17 10.08
N ASN A 51 -6.61 14.98 9.57
CA ASN A 51 -6.94 16.07 8.65
C ASN A 51 -7.36 15.49 7.27
N PRO A 52 -8.62 15.65 6.83
CA PRO A 52 -9.11 15.07 5.59
C PRO A 52 -8.38 15.59 4.35
N ALA A 53 -8.06 16.89 4.29
CA ALA A 53 -7.41 17.51 3.12
C ALA A 53 -5.98 16.97 2.90
N LEU A 54 -5.24 16.75 3.98
CA LEU A 54 -3.91 16.14 3.90
C LEU A 54 -4.01 14.67 3.48
N LEU A 55 -5.00 13.95 4.00
CA LEU A 55 -5.17 12.53 3.68
C LEU A 55 -5.60 12.31 2.22
N THR A 56 -6.52 13.12 1.72
CA THR A 56 -7.00 13.05 0.32
C THR A 56 -5.88 13.40 -0.66
N THR A 57 -5.06 14.40 -0.37
CA THR A 57 -3.91 14.74 -1.22
C THR A 57 -2.90 13.60 -1.29
N LEU A 58 -2.51 13.01 -0.15
CA LEU A 58 -1.65 11.82 -0.13
C LEU A 58 -2.27 10.63 -0.87
N ALA A 59 -3.58 10.39 -0.68
CA ALA A 59 -4.30 9.29 -1.31
C ALA A 59 -4.32 9.42 -2.85
N ILE A 60 -4.72 10.59 -3.36
CA ILE A 60 -4.78 10.86 -4.80
C ILE A 60 -3.38 10.77 -5.43
N LEU A 61 -2.37 11.34 -4.77
CA LEU A 61 -0.98 11.23 -5.21
C LEU A 61 -0.53 9.77 -5.28
N SER A 62 -0.84 8.96 -4.26
CA SER A 62 -0.45 7.54 -4.24
C SER A 62 -1.18 6.71 -5.31
N ALA A 63 -2.47 6.98 -5.56
CA ALA A 63 -3.22 6.33 -6.63
C ALA A 63 -2.66 6.69 -8.02
N ALA A 64 -2.37 7.97 -8.25
CA ALA A 64 -1.81 8.44 -9.51
C ALA A 64 -0.40 7.89 -9.76
N VAL A 65 0.49 7.97 -8.76
CA VAL A 65 1.86 7.47 -8.85
C VAL A 65 1.89 5.95 -9.02
N GLY A 66 1.11 5.20 -8.22
CA GLY A 66 1.03 3.75 -8.35
C GLY A 66 0.52 3.31 -9.72
N GLY A 67 -0.47 4.01 -10.27
CA GLY A 67 -0.97 3.76 -11.62
C GLY A 67 0.07 4.06 -12.70
N TRP A 68 0.61 5.28 -12.72
CA TRP A 68 1.49 5.73 -13.80
C TRP A 68 2.86 5.04 -13.78
N ALA A 69 3.48 4.94 -12.60
CA ALA A 69 4.81 4.36 -12.46
C ALA A 69 4.79 2.83 -12.65
N GLY A 70 3.66 2.16 -12.38
CA GLY A 70 3.48 0.73 -12.60
C GLY A 70 3.48 0.33 -14.08
N LEU A 71 2.98 1.20 -14.98
CA LEU A 71 2.91 0.92 -16.42
C LEU A 71 4.28 0.75 -17.09
N ASN A 72 5.31 1.43 -16.58
CA ASN A 72 6.65 1.42 -17.16
C ASN A 72 7.60 0.42 -16.47
N GLN A 73 7.07 -0.58 -15.74
CA GLN A 73 7.89 -1.61 -15.10
C GLN A 73 7.75 -2.93 -15.83
N THR A 74 8.89 -3.58 -16.12
CA THR A 74 8.93 -4.96 -16.63
C THR A 74 9.06 -5.99 -15.52
N GLN A 75 9.55 -5.58 -14.35
CA GLN A 75 9.80 -6.46 -13.21
C GLN A 75 8.51 -6.64 -12.41
N ILE A 76 8.01 -7.89 -12.34
CA ILE A 76 6.76 -8.23 -11.63
C ILE A 76 6.75 -7.72 -10.19
N ARG A 77 7.88 -7.82 -9.48
CA ARG A 77 8.04 -7.30 -8.12
C ARG A 77 7.83 -5.77 -8.03
N LYS A 78 8.35 -5.00 -8.99
CA LYS A 78 8.10 -3.54 -9.04
C LYS A 78 6.66 -3.23 -9.43
N ILE A 79 6.05 -3.99 -10.32
CA ILE A 79 4.62 -3.86 -10.66
C ILE A 79 3.77 -4.08 -9.40
N MET A 80 4.04 -5.16 -8.65
CA MET A 80 3.40 -5.44 -7.37
C MET A 80 3.65 -4.35 -6.33
N ALA A 81 4.81 -3.72 -6.38
CA ALA A 81 5.12 -2.62 -5.49
C ALA A 81 4.20 -1.42 -5.74
N PHE A 82 4.08 -1.01 -7.00
CA PHE A 82 3.25 0.13 -7.42
C PHE A 82 1.75 -0.15 -7.30
N SER A 83 1.30 -1.39 -7.52
CA SER A 83 -0.10 -1.77 -7.23
C SER A 83 -0.41 -1.64 -5.74
N SER A 84 0.51 -2.00 -4.86
CA SER A 84 0.29 -1.80 -3.42
C SER A 84 0.20 -0.32 -3.03
N ILE A 85 0.94 0.57 -3.71
CA ILE A 85 0.93 2.01 -3.45
C ILE A 85 -0.44 2.58 -3.84
N SER A 86 -1.00 2.15 -4.97
CA SER A 86 -2.34 2.59 -5.40
C SER A 86 -3.45 2.04 -4.50
N HIS A 87 -3.38 0.77 -4.09
CA HIS A 87 -4.33 0.17 -3.14
C HIS A 87 -4.33 0.90 -1.78
N LEU A 88 -3.15 1.27 -1.27
CA LEU A 88 -3.06 2.08 -0.05
C LEU A 88 -3.64 3.47 -0.22
N GLY A 89 -3.57 4.07 -1.42
CA GLY A 89 -4.26 5.31 -1.74
C GLY A 89 -5.78 5.19 -1.58
N TRP A 90 -6.37 4.13 -2.14
CA TRP A 90 -7.79 3.84 -1.97
C TRP A 90 -8.17 3.55 -0.51
N MET A 91 -7.30 2.89 0.26
CA MET A 91 -7.54 2.69 1.70
C MET A 91 -7.47 4.01 2.46
N ALA A 92 -6.50 4.87 2.15
CA ALA A 92 -6.32 6.16 2.80
C ALA A 92 -7.50 7.11 2.52
N ILE A 93 -8.05 7.16 1.31
CA ILE A 93 -9.16 8.07 1.02
C ILE A 93 -10.45 7.68 1.77
N VAL A 94 -10.73 6.39 1.88
CA VAL A 94 -12.00 5.90 2.44
C VAL A 94 -12.00 5.85 3.97
N ILE A 95 -10.83 5.87 4.62
CA ILE A 95 -10.71 5.62 6.06
C ILE A 95 -11.40 6.68 6.93
N VAL A 96 -11.48 7.94 6.48
CA VAL A 96 -12.16 9.02 7.22
C VAL A 96 -13.67 8.90 7.11
N TYR A 97 -14.18 8.35 6.00
CA TYR A 97 -15.61 8.20 5.76
C TYR A 97 -16.16 6.90 6.37
N SER A 98 -15.44 5.80 6.15
CA SER A 98 -15.83 4.48 6.63
C SER A 98 -14.58 3.61 6.86
N PRO A 99 -14.01 3.62 8.07
CA PRO A 99 -12.81 2.84 8.41
C PRO A 99 -12.95 1.33 8.11
N LYS A 100 -14.17 0.80 8.23
CA LYS A 100 -14.48 -0.62 7.93
C LYS A 100 -14.26 -0.98 6.45
N LEU A 101 -14.55 -0.06 5.52
CA LEU A 101 -14.27 -0.29 4.09
C LEU A 101 -12.77 -0.29 3.80
N ALA A 102 -11.97 0.52 4.51
CA ALA A 102 -10.52 0.49 4.39
C ALA A 102 -9.95 -0.89 4.81
N LEU A 103 -10.46 -1.47 5.90
CA LEU A 103 -10.10 -2.83 6.34
C LEU A 103 -10.52 -3.91 5.34
N LEU A 104 -11.73 -3.80 4.77
CA LEU A 104 -12.20 -4.74 3.74
C LEU A 104 -11.27 -4.72 2.52
N ASN A 105 -10.91 -3.53 2.03
CA ASN A 105 -9.96 -3.38 0.93
C ASN A 105 -8.59 -3.98 1.29
N PHE A 106 -8.11 -3.78 2.53
CA PHE A 106 -6.86 -4.38 2.98
C PHE A 106 -6.88 -5.91 2.95
N TYR A 107 -7.96 -6.55 3.38
CA TYR A 107 -8.06 -8.01 3.35
C TYR A 107 -8.10 -8.56 1.92
N LEU A 108 -8.83 -7.91 1.01
CA LEU A 108 -8.86 -8.30 -0.41
C LEU A 108 -7.47 -8.14 -1.04
N TYR A 109 -6.81 -7.01 -0.80
CA TYR A 109 -5.45 -6.75 -1.25
C TYR A 109 -4.45 -7.79 -0.70
N ALA A 110 -4.52 -8.11 0.60
CA ALA A 110 -3.62 -9.07 1.22
C ALA A 110 -3.79 -10.48 0.62
N LEU A 111 -5.03 -10.89 0.37
CA LEU A 111 -5.33 -12.18 -0.26
C LEU A 111 -4.81 -12.24 -1.70
N MET A 112 -5.10 -11.22 -2.52
CA MET A 112 -4.63 -11.15 -3.91
C MET A 112 -3.11 -11.13 -4.00
N THR A 113 -2.45 -10.33 -3.16
CA THR A 113 -0.98 -10.26 -3.16
C THR A 113 -0.35 -11.56 -2.69
N ALA A 114 -0.92 -12.21 -1.66
CA ALA A 114 -0.46 -13.53 -1.23
C ALA A 114 -0.55 -14.56 -2.35
N ALA A 115 -1.68 -14.61 -3.08
CA ALA A 115 -1.85 -15.52 -4.21
C ALA A 115 -0.75 -15.34 -5.28
N VAL A 116 -0.46 -14.08 -5.67
CA VAL A 116 0.57 -13.77 -6.67
C VAL A 116 1.99 -14.10 -6.17
N PHE A 117 2.33 -13.75 -4.94
CA PHE A 117 3.67 -14.05 -4.41
C PHE A 117 3.90 -15.55 -4.26
N LEU A 118 2.88 -16.30 -3.83
CA LEU A 118 2.96 -17.76 -3.74
C LEU A 118 3.07 -18.41 -5.12
N SER A 119 2.36 -17.90 -6.14
CA SER A 119 2.49 -18.41 -7.51
C SER A 119 3.84 -18.12 -8.16
N LEU A 120 4.55 -17.09 -7.70
CA LEU A 120 5.91 -16.78 -8.18
C LEU A 120 6.99 -17.59 -7.45
N ASN A 121 6.65 -18.18 -6.30
CA ASN A 121 7.57 -18.93 -5.44
C ASN A 121 7.41 -20.46 -5.59
N SER A 122 6.63 -20.91 -6.59
CA SER A 122 6.47 -22.31 -6.97
C SER A 122 7.55 -22.75 -7.95
#